data_AF-A0A240UAY3-F1
#
_entry.id   AF-A0A240UAY3-F1
#
_cell.length_a   1.000
_cell.length_b   1.000
_cell.length_c   1.000
_cell.angle_alpha   90.00
_cell.angle_beta   90.00
_cell.angle_gamma   90.00
#
_symmetry.space_group_name_H-M   'P 1'
#
loop_
_entity.id
_entity.type
_entity.pdbx_description
1 polymer ?
#
loop_
_entity_poly.entity_id
_entity_poly.type
_entity_poly.pdbx_seq_one_letter_code
_entity_poly.pdbx_strand_id
1 'polypeptide(L)'
;MRKIELIDPWPGDITVAASSSLLAGAIALHFDQIAVVCTSPLRFMQSQSGTFIAVPGVDCMASLGYRLTLTTREDADLMLPSALSRKVIAPESWILSADPIIGAAAPVLLLTAMEQQSHATWAVKMRFLGESYTLAWRPELDGSVEFAPSGHRHAIDRIAVNSPAEAFGWLHPAYQHPFVLDENCWRSAHASDWPWPLRKALQSHHQPGKFYRDTMRRALIARFRQTPRLRQRLLALRYPVQVKDVPDGLIEEIAQAVQRETD
;
A
#
# COMPACT_ATOMS: atom_id res chain seq x y z
N MET A 1 -9.59 -5.44 -22.46
CA MET A 1 -8.60 -5.52 -21.36
C MET A 1 -8.08 -6.96 -21.29
N ARG A 2 -6.76 -7.14 -21.21
CA ARG A 2 -6.06 -8.42 -21.38
C ARG A 2 -5.60 -9.06 -20.08
N LYS A 3 -5.22 -8.27 -19.09
CA LYS A 3 -4.86 -8.71 -17.73
C LYS A 3 -4.83 -7.50 -16.80
N ILE A 4 -4.98 -7.77 -15.51
CA ILE A 4 -4.60 -6.84 -14.44
C ILE A 4 -3.32 -7.38 -13.82
N GLU A 5 -2.36 -6.51 -13.57
CA GLU A 5 -1.17 -6.86 -12.80
C GLU A 5 -1.09 -5.99 -11.57
N LEU A 6 -1.01 -6.64 -10.41
CA LEU A 6 -0.83 -6.02 -9.11
C LEU A 6 0.64 -6.10 -8.74
N ILE A 7 1.23 -4.97 -8.36
CA ILE A 7 2.62 -4.87 -7.94
C ILE A 7 2.64 -4.41 -6.48
N ASP A 8 3.38 -5.14 -5.64
CA ASP A 8 3.30 -5.03 -4.17
C ASP A 8 1.84 -5.15 -3.68
N PRO A 9 1.15 -6.28 -4.00
CA PRO A 9 -0.25 -6.48 -3.66
C PRO A 9 -0.43 -6.60 -2.15
N TRP A 10 -1.59 -6.17 -1.65
CA TRP A 10 -1.96 -6.39 -0.26
C TRP A 10 -2.27 -7.88 -0.01
N PRO A 11 -1.73 -8.52 1.05
CA PRO A 11 -2.13 -9.83 1.52
C PRO A 11 -3.55 -9.77 2.10
N GLY A 12 -4.46 -10.37 1.35
CA GLY A 12 -5.75 -10.84 1.79
C GLY A 12 -6.10 -12.01 0.87
N ASP A 13 -7.03 -12.85 1.29
CA ASP A 13 -7.69 -13.79 0.39
C ASP A 13 -8.37 -12.96 -0.72
N ILE A 14 -7.61 -12.65 -1.77
CA ILE A 14 -8.16 -12.42 -3.08
C ILE A 14 -8.61 -13.81 -3.52
N THR A 15 -9.65 -14.35 -2.86
CA THR A 15 -10.55 -15.28 -3.48
C THR A 15 -10.96 -14.57 -4.74
N VAL A 16 -10.50 -15.12 -5.86
CA VAL A 16 -10.64 -14.60 -7.20
C VAL A 16 -12.11 -14.70 -7.61
N ALA A 17 -12.93 -13.88 -6.96
CA ALA A 17 -14.34 -13.72 -7.19
C ALA A 17 -14.54 -12.25 -7.53
N ALA A 18 -15.26 -11.96 -8.61
CA ALA A 18 -15.41 -10.62 -9.18
C ALA A 18 -16.10 -9.57 -8.26
N SER A 19 -16.36 -9.90 -7.00
CA SER A 19 -16.85 -8.98 -5.98
C SER A 19 -15.76 -8.38 -5.09
N SER A 20 -14.49 -8.80 -5.23
CA SER A 20 -13.42 -8.35 -4.33
C SER A 20 -12.68 -7.13 -4.87
N SER A 21 -12.45 -6.15 -4.00
CA SER A 21 -11.55 -5.02 -4.27
C SER A 21 -10.09 -5.48 -4.37
N LEU A 22 -9.38 -4.98 -5.38
CA LEU A 22 -7.96 -5.22 -5.59
C LEU A 22 -7.14 -4.05 -5.05
N LEU A 23 -6.24 -4.33 -4.11
CA LEU A 23 -5.37 -3.33 -3.49
C LEU A 23 -3.91 -3.66 -3.70
N ALA A 24 -3.16 -2.67 -4.18
CA ALA A 24 -1.73 -2.81 -4.41
C ALA A 24 -1.00 -1.47 -4.29
N GLY A 25 0.33 -1.51 -4.14
CA GLY A 25 1.14 -0.31 -4.30
C GLY A 25 1.03 0.25 -5.72
N ALA A 26 0.98 -0.62 -6.73
CA ALA A 26 0.73 -0.23 -8.10
C ALA A 26 -0.14 -1.25 -8.82
N ILE A 27 -0.93 -0.76 -9.78
CA ILE A 27 -1.83 -1.56 -10.62
C ILE A 27 -1.53 -1.22 -12.07
N ALA A 28 -1.27 -2.23 -12.89
CA ALA A 28 -1.18 -2.09 -14.33
C ALA A 28 -2.39 -2.76 -15.00
N LEU A 29 -3.18 -1.96 -15.71
CA LEU A 29 -4.29 -2.43 -16.54
C LEU A 29 -3.79 -2.57 -17.98
N HIS A 30 -3.67 -3.81 -18.45
CA HIS A 30 -3.16 -4.10 -19.78
C HIS A 30 -4.31 -4.18 -20.79
N PHE A 31 -4.22 -3.43 -21.87
CA PHE A 31 -5.10 -3.49 -23.03
C PHE A 31 -4.35 -4.09 -24.23
N ASP A 32 -4.88 -3.97 -25.44
CA ASP A 32 -4.28 -4.64 -26.60
C ASP A 32 -2.89 -4.10 -26.95
N GLN A 33 -2.74 -2.78 -27.01
CA GLN A 33 -1.48 -2.10 -27.38
C GLN A 33 -0.94 -1.18 -26.28
N ILE A 34 -1.80 -0.83 -25.32
CA ILE A 34 -1.51 0.14 -24.27
C ILE A 34 -1.64 -0.51 -22.89
N ALA A 35 -0.91 0.03 -21.93
CA ALA A 35 -1.10 -0.25 -20.51
C ALA A 35 -1.30 1.07 -19.76
N VAL A 36 -2.25 1.05 -18.82
CA VAL A 36 -2.42 2.12 -17.84
C VAL A 36 -1.78 1.65 -16.54
N VAL A 37 -0.70 2.32 -16.15
CA VAL A 37 0.06 2.00 -14.93
C VAL A 37 -0.23 3.07 -13.89
N CYS A 38 -0.85 2.64 -12.79
CA CYS A 38 -1.18 3.46 -11.63
C CYS A 38 -0.20 3.14 -10.51
N THR A 39 0.63 4.10 -10.09
CA THR A 39 1.64 3.90 -9.05
C THR A 39 1.40 4.81 -7.86
N SER A 40 1.56 4.26 -6.66
CA SER A 40 1.58 5.00 -5.40
C SER A 40 2.82 5.91 -5.30
N PRO A 41 2.67 7.24 -5.19
CA PRO A 41 3.79 8.15 -4.96
C PRO A 41 4.45 7.86 -3.61
N LEU A 42 3.65 7.51 -2.60
CA LEU A 42 4.12 7.17 -1.25
C LEU A 42 5.05 5.95 -1.25
N ARG A 43 4.80 4.99 -2.13
CA ARG A 43 5.64 3.81 -2.25
C ARG A 43 6.73 3.96 -3.29
N PHE A 44 6.52 4.58 -4.46
CA PHE A 44 7.49 4.45 -5.55
C PHE A 44 8.18 5.75 -5.94
N MET A 45 7.85 6.88 -5.32
CA MET A 45 8.37 8.18 -5.76
C MET A 45 9.08 8.93 -4.64
N GLN A 46 10.06 9.75 -5.03
CA GLN A 46 10.71 10.70 -4.11
C GLN A 46 9.81 11.91 -3.84
N SER A 47 9.12 12.41 -4.87
CA SER A 47 8.08 13.42 -4.72
C SER A 47 6.73 12.76 -4.48
N GLN A 48 5.99 13.26 -3.49
CA GLN A 48 4.65 12.78 -3.14
C GLN A 48 3.56 13.35 -4.07
N SER A 49 3.93 13.71 -5.30
CA SER A 49 3.03 14.31 -6.27
C SER A 49 2.37 13.23 -7.11
N GLY A 50 1.03 13.17 -7.05
CA GLY A 50 0.22 12.33 -7.91
C GLY A 50 -0.11 12.99 -9.24
N THR A 51 -1.01 12.36 -10.00
CA THR A 51 -1.56 12.93 -11.22
C THR A 51 -2.67 13.91 -10.89
N PHE A 52 -2.65 15.04 -11.59
CA PHE A 52 -3.73 16.03 -11.57
C PHE A 52 -4.38 16.12 -12.95
N ILE A 53 -5.70 16.17 -13.00
CA ILE A 53 -6.48 16.17 -14.24
C ILE A 53 -7.50 17.32 -14.21
N ALA A 54 -7.71 17.99 -15.34
CA ALA A 54 -8.79 18.94 -15.48
C ALA A 54 -10.13 18.19 -15.60
N VAL A 55 -11.11 18.53 -14.77
CA VAL A 55 -12.45 17.93 -14.82
C VAL A 55 -13.43 18.96 -15.38
N PRO A 56 -14.20 18.63 -16.43
CA PRO A 56 -15.21 19.55 -16.96
C PRO A 56 -16.20 19.99 -15.88
N GLY A 57 -16.44 21.30 -15.79
CA GLY A 57 -17.34 21.88 -14.79
C GLY A 57 -16.73 22.09 -13.40
N VAL A 58 -15.41 21.87 -13.24
CA VAL A 58 -14.66 22.15 -12.01
C VAL A 58 -13.56 23.15 -12.31
N ASP A 59 -13.51 24.24 -11.55
CA ASP A 59 -12.56 25.35 -11.78
C ASP A 59 -11.12 25.04 -11.34
N CYS A 60 -10.91 23.94 -10.60
CA CYS A 60 -9.61 23.50 -10.12
C CYS A 60 -9.20 22.14 -10.68
N MET A 61 -7.90 21.86 -10.67
CA MET A 61 -7.39 20.56 -11.07
C MET A 61 -7.70 19.50 -10.02
N ALA A 62 -8.28 18.38 -10.46
CA ALA A 62 -8.59 17.23 -9.64
C ALA A 62 -7.35 16.38 -9.39
N SER A 63 -7.03 16.14 -8.12
CA SER A 63 -5.96 15.19 -7.75
C SER A 63 -6.48 13.77 -7.67
N LEU A 64 -5.78 12.84 -8.34
CA LEU A 64 -6.03 11.40 -8.21
C LEU A 64 -5.31 10.79 -6.99
N GLY A 65 -4.35 11.49 -6.39
CA GLY A 65 -3.51 10.97 -5.28
C GLY A 65 -2.48 9.91 -5.69
N TYR A 66 -2.67 9.19 -6.79
CA TYR A 66 -1.70 8.31 -7.42
C TYR A 66 -1.18 8.85 -8.75
N ARG A 67 -0.06 8.32 -9.24
CA ARG A 67 0.47 8.63 -10.57
C ARG A 67 -0.11 7.68 -11.61
N LEU A 68 -0.82 8.23 -12.58
CA LEU A 68 -1.34 7.54 -13.75
C LEU A 68 -0.39 7.77 -14.93
N THR A 69 0.11 6.69 -15.52
CA THR A 69 0.94 6.72 -16.72
C THR A 69 0.34 5.83 -17.80
N LEU A 70 0.21 6.37 -19.01
CA LEU A 70 -0.14 5.59 -20.19
C LEU A 70 1.15 5.23 -20.94
N THR A 71 1.34 3.96 -21.23
CA THR A 71 2.53 3.44 -21.92
C THR A 71 2.18 2.31 -22.87
N THR A 72 3.11 1.87 -23.70
CA THR A 72 2.95 0.64 -24.49
C THR A 72 2.87 -0.56 -23.53
N ARG A 73 2.22 -1.63 -23.96
CA ARG A 73 2.11 -2.84 -23.14
C ARG A 73 3.49 -3.45 -22.85
N GLU A 74 4.40 -3.38 -23.81
CA GLU A 74 5.74 -3.92 -23.74
C GLU A 74 6.62 -3.14 -22.75
N ASP A 75 6.44 -1.82 -22.64
CA ASP A 75 7.21 -0.97 -21.73
C ASP A 75 6.66 -0.96 -20.30
N ALA A 76 5.43 -1.42 -20.08
CA ALA A 76 4.79 -1.42 -18.76
C ALA A 76 5.61 -2.18 -17.70
N ASP A 77 6.25 -3.28 -18.10
CA ASP A 77 7.08 -4.08 -17.21
C ASP A 77 8.38 -3.39 -16.80
N LEU A 78 8.87 -2.45 -17.60
CA LEU A 78 10.08 -1.67 -17.36
C LEU A 78 9.86 -0.52 -16.37
N MET A 79 8.60 -0.17 -16.09
CA MET A 79 8.26 0.97 -15.24
C MET A 79 8.50 0.74 -13.74
N LEU A 80 8.55 -0.51 -13.29
CA LEU A 80 8.62 -0.86 -11.88
C LEU A 80 9.72 -1.90 -11.62
N PRO A 81 10.42 -1.83 -10.46
CA PRO A 81 11.47 -2.79 -10.13
C PRO A 81 10.99 -4.24 -10.22
N SER A 82 11.80 -5.10 -10.83
CA SER A 82 11.51 -6.54 -11.01
C SER A 82 11.49 -7.33 -9.70
N ALA A 83 12.16 -6.83 -8.66
CA ALA A 83 12.23 -7.48 -7.35
C ALA A 83 10.95 -7.37 -6.51
N LEU A 84 9.93 -6.63 -6.97
CA LEU A 84 8.67 -6.48 -6.26
C LEU A 84 7.79 -7.72 -6.46
N SER A 85 7.01 -8.06 -5.44
CA SER A 85 5.97 -9.09 -5.54
C SER A 85 4.95 -8.69 -6.60
N ARG A 86 4.61 -9.60 -7.50
CA ARG A 86 3.67 -9.38 -8.60
C ARG A 86 2.59 -10.45 -8.62
N LYS A 87 1.35 -10.05 -8.88
CA LYS A 87 0.22 -10.97 -9.09
C LYS A 87 -0.51 -10.58 -10.36
N VAL A 88 -0.63 -11.53 -11.28
CA VAL A 88 -1.40 -11.35 -12.53
C VAL A 88 -2.79 -11.93 -12.34
N ILE A 89 -3.81 -11.17 -12.75
CA ILE A 89 -5.21 -11.55 -12.74
C ILE A 89 -5.68 -11.57 -14.19
N ALA A 90 -6.12 -12.74 -14.63
CA ALA A 90 -6.61 -12.94 -16.00
C ALA A 90 -8.03 -12.37 -16.18
N PRO A 91 -8.46 -12.00 -17.40
CA PRO A 91 -9.77 -11.42 -17.66
C PRO A 91 -10.95 -12.22 -17.09
N GLU A 92 -10.93 -13.52 -17.29
CA GLU A 92 -11.92 -14.50 -16.83
C GLU A 92 -12.07 -14.55 -15.30
N SER A 93 -11.06 -14.07 -14.56
CA SER A 93 -11.01 -14.10 -13.10
C SER A 93 -11.73 -12.93 -12.43
N TRP A 94 -11.99 -11.83 -13.15
CA TRP A 94 -12.65 -10.64 -12.58
C TRP A 94 -13.93 -10.24 -13.34
N ILE A 95 -14.34 -10.96 -14.38
CA ILE A 95 -15.62 -10.74 -15.08
C ILE A 95 -16.51 -11.95 -14.78
N LEU A 96 -17.37 -11.86 -13.77
CA LEU A 96 -18.31 -12.95 -13.44
C LEU A 96 -19.57 -12.96 -14.32
N SER A 97 -19.75 -11.98 -15.21
CA SER A 97 -21.05 -11.72 -15.85
C SER A 97 -21.07 -11.87 -17.38
N ALA A 98 -20.17 -12.65 -17.98
CA ALA A 98 -20.35 -13.07 -19.37
C ALA A 98 -21.30 -14.27 -19.40
N ASP A 99 -22.59 -14.02 -19.65
CA ASP A 99 -23.55 -15.08 -19.97
C ASP A 99 -22.93 -16.01 -21.03
N PRO A 100 -22.84 -17.34 -20.80
CA PRO A 100 -22.16 -18.28 -21.70
C PRO A 100 -22.81 -18.39 -23.08
N ILE A 101 -23.95 -17.72 -23.30
CA ILE A 101 -24.73 -17.70 -24.53
C ILE A 101 -24.12 -16.74 -25.58
N ILE A 102 -23.40 -15.70 -25.14
CA ILE A 102 -22.71 -14.76 -26.02
C ILE A 102 -21.21 -15.00 -25.83
N GLY A 103 -20.58 -15.67 -26.80
CA GLY A 103 -19.17 -16.07 -26.73
C GLY A 103 -18.30 -14.99 -26.10
N ALA A 104 -17.51 -15.39 -25.10
CA ALA A 104 -16.76 -14.52 -24.20
C ALA A 104 -15.98 -13.40 -24.94
N ALA A 105 -16.64 -12.26 -25.14
CA ALA A 105 -16.01 -11.10 -25.73
C ALA A 105 -15.08 -10.49 -24.69
N ALA A 106 -13.84 -10.20 -25.09
CA ALA A 106 -12.89 -9.53 -24.21
C ALA A 106 -13.51 -8.22 -23.67
N PRO A 107 -13.31 -7.87 -22.38
CA PRO A 107 -13.86 -6.66 -21.79
C PRO A 107 -13.42 -5.43 -22.58
N VAL A 108 -14.35 -4.80 -23.31
CA VAL A 108 -14.11 -3.53 -24.00
C VAL A 108 -14.40 -2.40 -23.04
N LEU A 109 -13.42 -1.50 -22.85
CA LEU A 109 -13.62 -0.26 -22.09
C LEU A 109 -14.49 0.68 -22.93
N LEU A 110 -15.68 0.99 -22.43
CA LEU A 110 -16.69 1.79 -23.13
C LEU A 110 -16.62 3.27 -22.73
N LEU A 111 -16.38 3.54 -21.45
CA LEU A 111 -16.42 4.90 -20.92
C LEU A 111 -15.45 5.06 -19.75
N THR A 112 -14.82 6.22 -19.67
CA THR A 112 -14.12 6.69 -18.48
C THR A 112 -14.76 7.98 -17.97
N ALA A 113 -15.07 8.04 -16.68
CA ALA A 113 -15.61 9.23 -16.03
C ALA A 113 -14.82 9.54 -14.76
N MET A 114 -14.78 10.81 -14.37
CA MET A 114 -14.17 11.24 -13.10
C MET A 114 -15.26 11.28 -12.03
N GLU A 115 -14.97 10.71 -10.86
CA GLU A 115 -15.89 10.70 -9.71
C GLU A 115 -15.19 11.27 -8.48
N GLN A 116 -15.79 12.27 -7.86
CA GLN A 116 -15.26 12.84 -6.62
C GLN A 116 -15.56 11.89 -5.45
N GLN A 117 -14.52 11.49 -4.73
CA GLN A 117 -14.64 10.61 -3.57
C GLN A 117 -14.78 11.43 -2.27
N SER A 118 -15.22 10.76 -1.21
CA SER A 118 -15.10 11.27 0.17
C SER A 118 -13.64 11.67 0.44
N HIS A 119 -13.42 12.86 1.02
CA HIS A 119 -12.09 13.47 1.28
C HIS A 119 -11.38 14.15 0.10
N ALA A 120 -12.14 14.69 -0.87
CA ALA A 120 -11.64 15.59 -1.92
C ALA A 120 -10.59 14.99 -2.89
N THR A 121 -10.41 13.67 -2.88
CA THR A 121 -9.66 12.95 -3.91
C THR A 121 -10.60 12.52 -5.02
N TRP A 122 -10.10 12.50 -6.24
CA TRP A 122 -10.85 12.05 -7.40
C TRP A 122 -10.46 10.63 -7.77
N ALA A 123 -11.42 9.88 -8.29
CA ALA A 123 -11.22 8.52 -8.78
C ALA A 123 -11.59 8.43 -10.26
N VAL A 124 -10.95 7.47 -10.94
CA VAL A 124 -11.24 7.17 -12.34
C VAL A 124 -12.24 6.02 -12.38
N LYS A 125 -13.46 6.31 -12.82
CA LYS A 125 -14.49 5.31 -13.09
C LYS A 125 -14.33 4.78 -14.50
N MET A 126 -14.27 3.46 -14.64
CA MET A 126 -14.09 2.73 -15.88
C MET A 126 -15.30 1.82 -16.09
N ARG A 127 -16.00 1.98 -17.21
CA ARG A 127 -17.11 1.11 -17.60
C ARG A 127 -16.67 0.14 -18.67
N PHE A 128 -16.76 -1.15 -18.38
CA PHE A 128 -16.57 -2.21 -19.35
C PHE A 128 -17.95 -2.72 -19.85
N LEU A 129 -17.96 -3.50 -20.92
CA LEU A 129 -19.15 -4.27 -21.32
C LEU A 129 -19.57 -5.17 -20.14
N GLY A 130 -20.65 -4.79 -19.45
CA GLY A 130 -21.23 -5.54 -18.32
C GLY A 130 -21.12 -4.83 -16.97
N GLU A 131 -19.94 -4.30 -16.61
CA GLU A 131 -19.66 -3.84 -15.24
C GLU A 131 -18.88 -2.52 -15.19
N SER A 132 -18.98 -1.81 -14.06
CA SER A 132 -18.25 -0.56 -13.80
C SER A 132 -17.31 -0.74 -12.62
N TYR A 133 -16.12 -0.16 -12.74
CA TYR A 133 -15.03 -0.24 -11.77
C TYR A 133 -14.51 1.15 -11.46
N THR A 134 -13.87 1.30 -10.31
CA THR A 134 -13.32 2.56 -9.85
C THR A 134 -11.86 2.35 -9.44
N LEU A 135 -10.97 3.18 -10.01
CA LEU A 135 -9.57 3.33 -9.57
C LEU A 135 -9.47 4.47 -8.57
N ALA A 136 -9.30 4.14 -7.31
CA ALA A 136 -9.27 5.09 -6.20
C ALA A 136 -7.93 5.07 -5.45
N TRP A 137 -7.58 6.21 -4.84
CA TRP A 137 -6.45 6.33 -3.94
C TRP A 137 -6.86 6.00 -2.50
N ARG A 138 -6.05 5.20 -1.82
CA ARG A 138 -6.24 4.82 -0.42
C ARG A 138 -5.06 5.33 0.43
N PRO A 139 -4.99 6.65 0.70
CA PRO A 139 -3.91 7.23 1.48
C PRO A 139 -3.79 6.58 2.86
N GLU A 140 -4.93 6.24 3.45
CA GLU A 140 -5.05 5.65 4.78
C GLU A 140 -4.51 4.21 4.87
N LEU A 141 -4.30 3.57 3.71
CA LEU A 141 -3.82 2.20 3.57
C LEU A 141 -2.43 2.16 2.94
N ASP A 142 -1.50 2.90 3.55
CA ASP A 142 -0.11 3.01 3.08
C ASP A 142 -0.06 3.44 1.61
N GLY A 143 -0.95 4.37 1.25
CA GLY A 143 -1.07 4.88 -0.10
C GLY A 143 -1.26 3.76 -1.12
N SER A 144 -2.25 2.89 -0.93
CA SER A 144 -2.57 1.85 -1.91
C SER A 144 -3.40 2.45 -3.06
N VAL A 145 -3.23 1.90 -4.25
CA VAL A 145 -4.19 2.07 -5.35
C VAL A 145 -5.21 0.95 -5.24
N GLU A 146 -6.48 1.31 -5.29
CA GLU A 146 -7.60 0.38 -5.25
C GLU A 146 -8.27 0.30 -6.61
N PHE A 147 -8.50 -0.92 -7.10
CA PHE A 147 -9.40 -1.20 -8.23
C PHE A 147 -10.54 -2.08 -7.74
N ALA A 148 -11.74 -1.52 -7.68
CA ALA A 148 -12.92 -2.22 -7.15
C ALA A 148 -14.15 -1.99 -8.04
N PRO A 149 -15.15 -2.89 -8.00
CA PRO A 149 -16.44 -2.61 -8.62
C PRO A 149 -17.02 -1.29 -8.09
N SER A 150 -17.72 -0.54 -8.95
CA SER A 150 -18.31 0.74 -8.55
C SER A 150 -19.25 0.55 -7.35
N GLY A 151 -19.17 1.46 -6.38
CA GLY A 151 -19.92 1.38 -5.12
C GLY A 151 -19.32 0.42 -4.08
N HIS A 152 -18.26 -0.33 -4.41
CA HIS A 152 -17.54 -1.18 -3.47
C HIS A 152 -16.25 -0.50 -3.04
N ARG A 153 -15.90 -0.69 -1.77
CA ARG A 153 -14.64 -0.21 -1.18
C ARG A 153 -14.18 -1.22 -0.14
N HIS A 154 -12.90 -1.58 -0.20
CA HIS A 154 -12.32 -2.48 0.79
C HIS A 154 -12.34 -1.81 2.16
N ALA A 155 -12.97 -2.47 3.12
CA ALA A 155 -13.03 -2.06 4.51
C ALA A 155 -12.19 -3.01 5.35
N ILE A 156 -11.40 -2.45 6.25
CA ILE A 156 -10.67 -3.18 7.27
C ILE A 156 -10.97 -2.54 8.62
N ASP A 157 -10.94 -3.35 9.67
CA ASP A 157 -11.03 -2.83 11.03
C ASP A 157 -9.65 -2.51 11.61
N ARG A 158 -8.61 -3.21 11.13
CA ARG A 158 -7.22 -3.08 11.59
C ARG A 158 -6.22 -3.55 10.53
N ILE A 159 -4.98 -3.10 10.65
CA ILE A 159 -3.82 -3.62 9.92
C ILE A 159 -3.12 -4.64 10.82
N ALA A 160 -3.04 -5.90 10.39
CA ALA A 160 -2.35 -6.97 11.11
C ALA A 160 -1.08 -7.39 10.36
N VAL A 161 0.05 -7.47 11.06
CA VAL A 161 1.36 -7.82 10.49
C VAL A 161 2.00 -8.94 11.31
N ASN A 162 2.16 -10.12 10.71
CA ASN A 162 2.70 -11.29 11.39
C ASN A 162 4.14 -11.62 10.98
N SER A 163 4.59 -11.08 9.85
CA SER A 163 5.91 -11.34 9.28
C SER A 163 6.49 -10.10 8.59
N PRO A 164 7.82 -9.91 8.59
CA PRO A 164 8.45 -8.84 7.81
C PRO A 164 8.34 -9.02 6.29
N ALA A 165 7.93 -10.20 5.82
CA ALA A 165 7.74 -10.51 4.40
C ALA A 165 6.31 -10.22 3.87
N GLU A 166 5.35 -9.94 4.76
CA GLU A 166 3.98 -9.58 4.39
C GLU A 166 3.89 -8.10 3.98
N ALA A 167 2.77 -7.67 3.38
CA ALA A 167 2.57 -6.23 3.26
C ALA A 167 2.50 -5.59 4.64
N PHE A 168 2.90 -4.33 4.70
CA PHE A 168 3.15 -3.63 5.95
C PHE A 168 4.22 -4.32 6.83
N GLY A 169 4.93 -5.34 6.33
CA GLY A 169 6.05 -6.00 7.00
C GLY A 169 7.16 -5.04 7.41
N TRP A 170 7.24 -3.87 6.77
CA TRP A 170 8.12 -2.77 7.17
C TRP A 170 7.82 -2.19 8.57
N LEU A 171 6.63 -2.43 9.13
CA LEU A 171 6.29 -2.14 10.52
C LEU A 171 6.91 -3.17 11.48
N HIS A 172 7.11 -4.41 11.04
CA HIS A 172 7.62 -5.50 11.86
C HIS A 172 9.05 -5.21 12.37
N PRO A 173 9.37 -5.58 13.63
CA PRO A 173 10.71 -5.35 14.19
C PRO A 173 11.83 -6.03 13.38
N ALA A 174 11.56 -7.23 12.87
CA ALA A 174 12.50 -8.02 12.05
C ALA A 174 12.67 -7.53 10.60
N TYR A 175 11.99 -6.46 10.19
CA TYR A 175 12.24 -5.87 8.87
C TYR A 175 13.68 -5.37 8.79
N GLN A 176 14.44 -5.92 7.85
CA GLN A 176 15.87 -5.66 7.69
C GLN A 176 16.10 -4.29 7.06
N HIS A 177 16.12 -3.27 7.91
CA HIS A 177 16.42 -1.90 7.53
C HIS A 177 17.34 -1.30 8.58
N PRO A 178 18.67 -1.26 8.33
CA PRO A 178 19.62 -0.81 9.34
C PRO A 178 19.38 0.63 9.77
N PHE A 179 19.63 0.91 11.06
CA PHE A 179 19.54 2.25 11.64
C PHE A 179 20.51 2.37 12.82
N VAL A 180 20.82 3.61 13.20
CA VAL A 180 21.72 3.91 14.32
C VAL A 180 20.91 4.22 15.58
N LEU A 181 21.25 3.60 16.70
CA LEU A 181 20.72 3.94 18.03
C LEU A 181 21.83 3.79 19.07
N ASP A 182 22.00 4.80 19.91
CA ASP A 182 23.03 4.85 20.97
C ASP A 182 24.41 4.48 20.40
N GLU A 183 24.82 5.14 19.31
CA GLU A 183 26.09 4.94 18.57
C GLU A 183 26.31 3.53 17.96
N ASN A 184 25.33 2.63 18.09
CA ASN A 184 25.39 1.30 17.51
C ASN A 184 24.59 1.24 16.21
N CYS A 185 25.09 0.52 15.22
CA CYS A 185 24.33 0.19 14.01
C CYS A 185 23.55 -1.11 14.23
N TRP A 186 22.22 -1.03 14.18
CA TRP A 186 21.32 -2.14 14.39
C TRP A 186 20.87 -2.66 13.05
N ARG A 187 20.93 -3.98 12.84
CA ARG A 187 20.45 -4.61 11.59
C ARG A 187 18.94 -4.51 11.44
N SER A 188 18.21 -4.68 12.54
CA SER A 188 16.77 -4.55 12.64
C SER A 188 16.38 -4.19 14.08
N ALA A 189 15.09 -3.92 14.33
CA ALA A 189 14.59 -3.66 15.67
C ALA A 189 14.23 -4.96 16.43
N HIS A 190 14.38 -6.13 15.80
CA HIS A 190 14.09 -7.42 16.43
C HIS A 190 15.05 -7.71 17.58
N ALA A 191 14.54 -8.33 18.66
CA ALA A 191 15.30 -8.55 19.89
C ALA A 191 16.59 -9.37 19.69
N SER A 192 16.65 -10.25 18.68
CA SER A 192 17.87 -11.00 18.35
C SER A 192 19.03 -10.12 17.90
N ASP A 193 18.71 -8.98 17.28
CA ASP A 193 19.68 -8.08 16.63
C ASP A 193 20.10 -6.96 17.58
N TRP A 194 19.56 -6.92 18.80
CA TRP A 194 19.94 -5.95 19.80
C TRP A 194 21.40 -6.18 20.25
N PRO A 195 22.14 -5.11 20.55
CA PRO A 195 23.43 -5.19 21.20
C PRO A 195 23.41 -6.14 22.41
N TRP A 196 24.47 -6.94 22.55
CA TRP A 196 24.56 -7.96 23.60
C TRP A 196 24.25 -7.42 25.02
N PRO A 197 24.73 -6.21 25.43
CA PRO A 197 24.40 -5.67 26.74
C PRO A 197 22.90 -5.50 26.96
N LEU A 198 22.15 -5.06 25.95
CA LEU A 198 20.69 -4.89 26.05
C LEU A 198 19.96 -6.24 26.15
N ARG A 199 20.40 -7.25 25.40
CA ARG A 199 19.83 -8.60 25.50
C ARG A 199 20.07 -9.22 26.88
N LYS A 200 21.26 -9.03 27.45
CA LYS A 200 21.56 -9.45 28.82
C LYS A 200 20.71 -8.70 29.85
N ALA A 201 20.63 -7.37 29.72
CA ALA A 201 19.80 -6.55 30.60
C ALA A 201 18.34 -6.99 30.58
N LEU A 202 17.77 -7.27 29.40
CA LEU A 202 16.40 -7.78 29.26
C LEU A 202 16.17 -9.08 30.05
N GLN A 203 17.14 -10.01 30.03
CA GLN A 203 17.04 -11.29 30.75
C GLN A 203 17.09 -11.12 32.28
N SER A 204 17.83 -10.14 32.78
CA SER A 204 18.03 -9.91 34.22
C SER A 204 17.16 -8.77 34.79
N HIS A 205 16.31 -8.13 33.98
CA HIS A 205 15.55 -6.96 34.42
C HIS A 205 14.41 -7.35 35.36
N HIS A 206 14.16 -6.54 36.39
CA HIS A 206 13.04 -6.74 37.33
C HIS A 206 11.65 -6.58 36.68
N GLN A 207 11.56 -5.81 35.59
CA GLN A 207 10.37 -5.59 34.77
C GLN A 207 10.69 -5.80 33.28
N PRO A 208 10.83 -7.04 32.79
CA PRO A 208 11.31 -7.31 31.43
C PRO A 208 10.36 -6.78 30.35
N GLY A 209 9.04 -6.84 30.56
CA GLY A 209 8.05 -6.32 29.61
C GLY A 209 8.12 -4.80 29.41
N LYS A 210 8.32 -4.03 30.49
CA LYS A 210 8.48 -2.58 30.41
C LYS A 210 9.80 -2.21 29.71
N PHE A 211 10.89 -2.87 30.11
CA PHE A 211 12.20 -2.69 29.46
C PHE A 211 12.15 -3.00 27.97
N TYR A 212 11.46 -4.08 27.58
CA TYR A 212 11.23 -4.44 26.19
C TYR A 212 10.45 -3.36 25.44
N ARG A 213 9.31 -2.90 25.99
CA ARG A 213 8.50 -1.83 25.38
C ARG A 213 9.30 -0.56 25.17
N ASP A 214 10.04 -0.11 26.19
CA ASP A 214 10.82 1.13 26.13
C ASP A 214 11.97 1.03 25.13
N THR A 215 12.65 -0.11 25.06
CA THR A 215 13.73 -0.34 24.09
C THR A 215 13.19 -0.45 22.67
N MET A 216 12.10 -1.18 22.47
CA MET A 216 11.41 -1.28 21.17
C MET A 216 10.93 0.10 20.69
N ARG A 217 10.36 0.91 21.57
CA ARG A 217 9.95 2.29 21.28
C ARG A 217 11.11 3.11 20.71
N ARG A 218 12.25 3.14 21.42
CA ARG A 218 13.44 3.89 20.99
C ARG A 218 13.98 3.38 19.66
N ALA A 219 14.07 2.05 19.50
CA ALA A 219 14.54 1.42 18.26
C ALA A 219 13.67 1.78 17.05
N LEU A 220 12.35 1.65 17.18
CA LEU A 220 11.43 1.95 16.09
C LEU A 220 11.37 3.45 15.77
N ILE A 221 11.38 4.33 16.78
CA ILE A 221 11.48 5.78 16.57
C ILE A 221 12.76 6.12 15.79
N ALA A 222 13.91 5.58 16.20
CA ALA A 222 15.19 5.80 15.52
C ALA A 222 15.12 5.35 14.05
N ARG A 223 14.59 4.15 13.80
CA ARG A 223 14.38 3.61 12.45
C ARG A 223 13.53 4.53 11.58
N PHE A 224 12.35 4.94 12.06
CA PHE A 224 11.47 5.80 11.27
C PHE A 224 12.06 7.19 11.05
N ARG A 225 12.72 7.79 12.05
CA ARG A 225 13.38 9.10 11.89
C ARG A 225 14.48 9.08 10.83
N GLN A 226 15.28 8.02 10.79
CA GLN A 226 16.39 7.90 9.85
C GLN A 226 15.95 7.47 8.43
N THR A 227 14.71 7.02 8.29
CA THR A 227 14.17 6.56 7.00
C THR A 227 12.94 7.38 6.59
N PRO A 228 13.12 8.52 5.89
CA PRO A 228 12.04 9.45 5.54
C PRO A 228 10.84 8.76 4.87
N ARG A 229 11.09 7.79 3.97
CA ARG A 229 10.04 7.05 3.28
C ARG A 229 9.21 6.17 4.24
N LEU A 230 9.83 5.46 5.17
CA LEU A 230 9.09 4.65 6.15
C LEU A 230 8.32 5.54 7.13
N ARG A 231 8.89 6.70 7.49
CA ARG A 231 8.20 7.71 8.28
C ARG A 231 6.95 8.24 7.58
N GLN A 232 7.04 8.63 6.31
CA GLN A 232 5.88 9.08 5.54
C GLN A 232 4.79 8.02 5.49
N ARG A 233 5.17 6.75 5.25
CA ARG A 233 4.25 5.61 5.24
C ARG A 233 3.56 5.41 6.58
N LEU A 234 4.30 5.49 7.70
CA LEU A 234 3.76 5.42 9.06
C LEU A 234 2.72 6.52 9.31
N LEU A 235 3.05 7.76 8.95
CA LEU A 235 2.18 8.92 9.18
C LEU A 235 0.93 8.93 8.29
N ALA A 236 0.91 8.16 7.20
CA ALA A 236 -0.25 8.03 6.32
C ALA A 236 -1.32 7.06 6.87
N LEU A 237 -0.95 6.12 7.74
CA LEU A 237 -1.88 5.11 8.28
C LEU A 237 -3.01 5.77 9.09
N ARG A 238 -4.24 5.27 8.94
CA ARG A 238 -5.41 5.72 9.74
C ARG A 238 -6.19 4.60 10.42
N TYR A 239 -5.72 3.36 10.30
CA TYR A 239 -6.32 2.20 10.97
C TYR A 239 -5.45 1.76 12.15
N PRO A 240 -6.06 1.17 13.19
CA PRO A 240 -5.32 0.51 14.27
C PRO A 240 -4.35 -0.51 13.71
N VAL A 241 -3.14 -0.56 14.26
CA VAL A 241 -2.08 -1.46 13.81
C VAL A 241 -1.75 -2.47 14.90
N GLN A 242 -1.76 -3.75 14.52
CA GLN A 242 -1.30 -4.85 15.35
C GLN A 242 -0.13 -5.54 14.66
N VAL A 243 1.02 -5.56 15.33
CA VAL A 243 2.25 -6.15 14.79
C VAL A 243 2.74 -7.21 15.75
N LYS A 244 3.04 -8.40 15.22
CA LYS A 244 3.62 -9.49 16.01
C LYS A 244 4.90 -9.02 16.72
N ASP A 245 5.03 -9.43 17.98
CA ASP A 245 6.13 -9.09 18.88
C ASP A 245 6.28 -7.59 19.20
N VAL A 246 5.31 -6.75 18.81
CA VAL A 246 5.24 -5.33 19.20
C VAL A 246 4.15 -5.15 20.24
N PRO A 247 4.43 -4.48 21.37
CA PRO A 247 3.41 -4.16 22.37
C PRO A 247 2.24 -3.36 21.78
N ASP A 248 1.01 -3.66 22.19
CA ASP A 248 -0.19 -2.98 21.71
C ASP A 248 -0.12 -1.45 21.90
N GLY A 249 -0.67 -0.72 20.92
CA GLY A 249 -0.69 0.74 20.86
C GLY A 249 0.67 1.40 20.62
N LEU A 250 1.76 0.64 20.58
CA LEU A 250 3.10 1.22 20.46
C LEU A 250 3.34 1.87 19.10
N ILE A 251 2.78 1.32 18.02
CA ILE A 251 2.94 1.88 16.67
C ILE A 251 2.30 3.28 16.58
N GLU A 252 1.11 3.45 17.15
CA GLU A 252 0.40 4.71 17.22
C GLU A 252 1.15 5.73 18.07
N GLU A 253 1.69 5.32 19.22
CA GLU A 253 2.56 6.15 20.05
C GLU A 253 3.83 6.61 19.31
N ILE A 254 4.43 5.72 18.50
CA ILE A 254 5.59 6.04 17.68
C ILE A 254 5.21 7.04 16.58
N ALA A 255 4.08 6.83 15.90
CA ALA A 255 3.59 7.75 14.87
C ALA A 255 3.39 9.16 15.45
N GLN A 256 2.79 9.28 16.63
CA GLN A 256 2.64 10.56 17.34
C GLN A 256 3.99 11.18 17.71
N ALA A 257 4.94 10.39 18.23
CA ALA A 257 6.26 10.88 18.60
C ALA A 257 7.08 11.36 17.39
N VAL A 258 6.91 10.72 16.24
CA VAL A 258 7.60 11.07 14.98
C VAL A 258 6.92 12.25 14.27
N GLN A 259 5.63 12.51 14.52
CA GLN A 259 4.92 13.69 14.00
C GLN A 259 5.35 14.99 14.69
N ARG A 260 5.36 15.00 16.04
CA ARG A 260 5.56 16.21 16.88
C ARG A 260 6.90 16.92 16.73
N GLU A 261 7.87 16.35 16.04
CA GLU A 261 9.20 16.96 15.84
C GLU A 261 9.34 17.65 14.47
N THR A 262 8.25 17.74 13.70
CA THR A 262 8.23 18.42 12.40
C THR A 262 7.23 19.57 12.33
N ASP A 263 6.40 19.70 13.37
CA ASP A 263 5.61 20.88 13.66
C ASP A 263 6.45 21.85 14.52
#